data_AF-A0A443RX02-F1
#
_entry.id   AF-A0A443RX02-F1
#
_cell.length_a   1.000
_cell.length_b   1.000
_cell.length_c   1.000
_cell.angle_alpha   90.00
_cell.angle_beta   90.00
_cell.angle_gamma   90.00
#
_symmetry.space_group_name_H-M   'P 1'
#
loop_
_entity.id
_entity.type
_entity.pdbx_description
1 polymer ?
#
loop_
_entity_poly.entity_id
_entity_poly.type
_entity_poly.pdbx_seq_one_letter_code
_entity_poly.pdbx_strand_id
1 'polypeptide(L)'
;MDSLKKNKTWNLVERPVDRNVVKNRWVFRTKKNSDGSVARFKARLVAKGKKGIDFEETFAPVIKMNSVRTILAIAAHEDMELVQFDVKTAFLHGDLKEEIYMEQPQGFSDGSSRVCRLQKSLYGLKQAPRCWNVKFHSFLKQFRLKRSEADNCVYISDSSDAKTIIGLYVDDGLLCSTSKTFIKSMVTFLEKEFEMAVKDIDCFLGLQVIRQRKLKLLKVHQETYVKKMLSRFNMNDCKS
;
A
#
# COMPACT_ATOMS: atom_id res chain seq x y z
N MET A 1 6.38 2.13 17.44
CA MET A 1 6.08 3.55 17.74
C MET A 1 6.87 4.50 16.86
N ASP A 2 8.09 4.14 16.46
CA ASP A 2 8.98 5.05 15.70
C ASP A 2 8.37 5.52 14.38
N SER A 3 7.71 4.66 13.61
CA SER A 3 7.00 5.07 12.40
C SER A 3 5.89 6.11 12.68
N LEU A 4 5.21 6.02 13.83
CA LEU A 4 4.16 6.98 14.20
C LEU A 4 4.76 8.35 14.56
N LYS A 5 5.87 8.34 15.31
CA LYS A 5 6.63 9.55 15.66
C LYS A 5 7.26 10.21 14.43
N LYS A 6 7.94 9.42 13.59
CA LYS A 6 8.60 9.86 12.34
C LYS A 6 7.61 10.55 11.40
N ASN A 7 6.41 10.00 11.25
CA ASN A 7 5.37 10.59 10.41
C ASN A 7 4.57 11.72 11.08
N LYS A 8 4.94 12.12 12.32
CA LYS A 8 4.21 13.13 13.12
C LYS A 8 2.71 12.85 13.14
N THR A 9 2.35 11.60 13.42
CA THR A 9 0.98 11.09 13.22
C THR A 9 -0.07 11.85 14.02
N TRP A 10 0.29 12.37 15.19
CA TRP A 10 -0.60 13.15 16.04
C TRP A 10 0.16 14.16 16.89
N ASN A 11 -0.58 15.13 17.41
CA ASN A 11 -0.14 16.00 18.50
C ASN A 11 -0.93 15.66 19.76
N LEU A 12 -0.28 15.72 20.93
CA LEU A 12 -0.95 15.50 22.21
C LEU A 12 -1.61 16.81 22.66
N VAL A 13 -2.90 16.77 22.97
CA VAL A 13 -3.70 17.96 23.31
C VAL A 13 -4.66 17.66 24.46
N GLU A 14 -5.16 18.71 25.10
CA GLU A 14 -6.22 18.57 26.09
C GLU A 14 -7.47 17.91 25.51
N ARG A 15 -8.16 17.14 26.33
CA ARG A 15 -9.34 16.40 25.90
C ARG A 15 -10.46 17.39 25.56
N PRO A 16 -11.00 17.37 24.34
CA PRO A 16 -12.13 18.23 23.97
C PRO A 16 -13.39 17.79 24.71
N VAL A 17 -14.23 18.76 25.09
CA VAL A 17 -15.49 18.52 25.80
C VAL A 17 -16.58 18.01 24.84
N ASP A 18 -16.65 18.58 23.64
CA ASP A 18 -17.75 18.35 22.68
C ASP A 18 -17.34 17.50 21.45
N ARG A 19 -16.32 16.65 21.59
CA ARG A 19 -15.85 15.78 20.50
C ARG A 19 -15.66 14.35 20.95
N ASN A 20 -16.00 13.44 20.04
CA ASN A 20 -15.79 12.01 20.25
C ASN A 20 -14.29 11.66 20.20
N VAL A 21 -13.83 10.91 21.20
CA VAL A 21 -12.47 10.36 21.25
C VAL A 21 -12.51 8.90 20.85
N VAL A 22 -11.79 8.56 19.78
CA VAL A 22 -11.73 7.21 19.21
C VAL A 22 -10.79 6.34 20.04
N LYS A 23 -11.23 5.14 20.41
CA LYS A 23 -10.38 4.15 21.07
C LYS A 23 -9.38 3.56 20.08
N ASN A 24 -8.30 2.96 20.56
CA ASN A 24 -7.35 2.24 19.71
C ASN A 24 -7.07 0.82 20.24
N ARG A 25 -6.32 0.03 19.46
CA ARG A 25 -5.67 -1.21 19.91
C ARG A 25 -4.40 -1.49 19.12
N TRP A 26 -3.50 -2.25 19.72
CA TRP A 26 -2.40 -2.88 19.01
C TRP A 26 -2.87 -4.17 18.33
N VAL A 27 -2.53 -4.33 17.05
CA VAL A 27 -2.71 -5.57 16.29
C VAL A 27 -1.33 -6.15 16.01
N PHE A 28 -1.10 -7.35 16.51
CA PHE A 28 0.15 -8.07 16.38
C PHE A 28 0.03 -9.15 15.29
N ARG A 29 1.09 -9.30 14.49
CA ARG A 29 1.18 -10.33 13.46
C ARG A 29 2.61 -10.84 13.35
N THR A 30 2.77 -12.15 13.46
CA THR A 30 4.03 -12.83 13.17
C THR A 30 4.13 -13.06 11.65
N LYS A 31 5.18 -12.53 11.04
CA LYS A 31 5.58 -12.86 9.67
C LYS A 31 6.53 -14.04 9.75
N LYS A 32 6.27 -15.05 8.93
CA LYS A 32 7.09 -16.25 8.81
C LYS A 32 7.83 -16.26 7.47
N ASN A 33 9.01 -16.84 7.45
CA ASN A 33 9.76 -17.17 6.24
C ASN A 33 9.07 -18.32 5.49
N SER A 34 9.59 -18.65 4.30
CA SER A 34 9.09 -19.77 3.49
C SER A 34 9.25 -21.13 4.18
N ASP A 35 10.28 -21.28 5.01
CA ASP A 35 10.57 -22.48 5.83
C ASP A 35 9.72 -22.57 7.12
N GLY A 36 8.86 -21.58 7.38
CA GLY A 36 8.01 -21.52 8.58
C GLY A 36 8.65 -20.87 9.81
N SER A 37 9.94 -20.52 9.78
CA SER A 37 10.63 -19.79 10.85
C SER A 37 10.11 -18.37 11.00
N VAL A 38 10.28 -17.75 12.17
CA VAL A 38 9.81 -16.38 12.40
C VAL A 38 10.72 -15.39 11.69
N ALA A 39 10.19 -14.71 10.68
CA ALA A 39 10.90 -13.64 9.97
C ALA A 39 10.88 -12.33 10.76
N ARG A 40 9.71 -11.96 11.30
CA ARG A 40 9.51 -10.68 11.99
C ARG A 40 8.22 -10.64 12.80
N PHE A 41 8.25 -9.99 13.95
CA PHE A 41 7.04 -9.56 14.67
C PHE A 41 6.60 -8.17 14.19
N LYS A 42 5.34 -8.02 13.79
CA LYS A 42 4.76 -6.75 13.33
C LYS A 42 3.68 -6.30 14.30
N ALA A 43 3.81 -5.10 14.84
CA ALA A 43 2.77 -4.42 15.61
C ALA A 43 2.21 -3.24 14.80
N ARG A 44 0.90 -3.06 14.80
CA ARG A 44 0.23 -1.90 14.21
C ARG A 44 -0.73 -1.29 15.21
N LEU A 45 -0.69 0.03 15.36
CA LEU A 45 -1.72 0.76 16.07
C LEU A 45 -2.92 0.92 15.14
N VAL A 46 -4.09 0.52 15.61
CA VAL A 46 -5.34 0.54 14.84
C VAL A 46 -6.40 1.30 15.63
N ALA A 47 -6.95 2.35 15.01
CA ALA A 47 -8.10 3.06 15.53
C ALA A 47 -9.35 2.17 15.48
N LYS A 48 -10.15 2.19 16.54
CA LYS A 48 -11.44 1.49 16.62
C LYS A 48 -12.54 2.44 16.16
N GLY A 49 -12.59 2.74 14.86
CA GLY A 49 -13.61 3.63 14.31
C GLY A 49 -15.03 3.11 14.64
N LYS A 50 -15.84 3.94 15.31
CA LYS A 50 -17.29 3.72 15.52
C LYS A 50 -18.11 4.43 14.43
N LYS A 51 -19.35 4.00 14.20
CA LYS A 51 -20.35 4.76 13.41
C LYS A 51 -20.61 6.11 14.12
N GLY A 52 -20.69 7.21 13.36
CA GLY A 52 -21.13 8.53 13.86
C GLY A 52 -20.11 9.69 13.85
N ILE A 53 -19.11 9.72 12.97
CA ILE A 53 -18.23 10.90 12.79
C ILE A 53 -18.23 11.25 11.31
N ASP A 54 -18.83 12.38 10.94
CA ASP A 54 -18.81 13.06 9.63
C ASP A 54 -18.21 12.24 8.48
N PHE A 55 -19.04 11.38 7.89
CA PHE A 55 -18.67 10.53 6.77
C PHE A 55 -19.37 11.01 5.51
N GLU A 56 -18.73 11.86 4.73
CA GLU A 56 -19.25 12.16 3.38
C GLU A 56 -18.63 11.22 2.32
N GLU A 57 -17.33 10.86 2.43
CA GLU A 57 -16.67 9.98 1.47
C GLU A 57 -15.53 9.14 2.11
N THR A 58 -15.69 7.80 2.12
CA THR A 58 -14.74 6.87 2.76
C THR A 58 -14.09 5.86 1.82
N PHE A 59 -14.49 5.82 0.55
CA PHE A 59 -14.03 4.77 -0.37
C PHE A 59 -12.71 5.15 -1.05
N ALA A 60 -11.81 4.18 -1.16
CA ALA A 60 -10.66 4.26 -2.06
C ALA A 60 -10.74 3.09 -3.05
N PRO A 61 -10.42 3.32 -4.34
CA PRO A 61 -10.38 2.27 -5.32
C PRO A 61 -9.24 1.29 -5.01
N VAL A 62 -9.38 0.07 -5.53
CA VAL A 62 -8.37 -0.97 -5.51
C VAL A 62 -8.15 -1.43 -6.95
N ILE A 63 -6.90 -1.59 -7.36
CA ILE A 63 -6.58 -2.04 -8.72
C ILE A 63 -7.23 -3.38 -9.02
N LYS A 64 -7.82 -3.48 -10.21
CA LYS A 64 -8.45 -4.72 -10.69
C LYS A 64 -7.36 -5.70 -11.13
N MET A 65 -7.59 -6.99 -10.90
CA MET A 65 -6.65 -8.03 -11.34
C MET A 65 -6.49 -8.08 -12.86
N ASN A 66 -7.55 -7.72 -13.61
CA ASN A 66 -7.46 -7.58 -15.07
C ASN A 66 -6.48 -6.46 -15.45
N SER A 67 -6.52 -5.32 -14.76
CA SER A 67 -5.55 -4.23 -14.97
C SER A 67 -4.11 -4.67 -14.72
N VAL A 68 -3.87 -5.45 -13.65
CA VAL A 68 -2.54 -6.03 -13.39
C VAL A 68 -2.08 -6.91 -14.54
N ARG A 69 -2.93 -7.83 -15.01
CA ARG A 69 -2.61 -8.71 -16.16
C ARG A 69 -2.38 -7.92 -17.45
N THR A 70 -3.17 -6.87 -17.70
CA THR A 70 -3.01 -5.98 -18.85
C THR A 70 -1.68 -5.24 -18.80
N ILE A 71 -1.29 -4.70 -17.63
CA ILE A 71 0.02 -4.04 -17.46
C ILE A 71 1.16 -5.01 -17.78
N LEU A 72 1.09 -6.24 -17.25
CA LEU A 72 2.09 -7.27 -17.55
C LEU A 72 2.11 -7.64 -19.04
N ALA A 73 0.96 -7.77 -19.68
CA ALA A 73 0.88 -8.07 -21.11
C ALA A 73 1.51 -6.95 -21.97
N ILE A 74 1.22 -5.68 -21.67
CA ILE A 74 1.84 -4.53 -22.34
C ILE A 74 3.35 -4.54 -22.12
N ALA A 75 3.80 -4.78 -20.88
CA ALA A 75 5.22 -4.83 -20.56
C ALA A 75 5.97 -5.96 -21.29
N ALA A 76 5.33 -7.11 -21.52
CA ALA A 76 5.89 -8.18 -22.35
C ALA A 76 5.98 -7.77 -23.82
N HIS A 77 4.91 -7.18 -24.35
CA HIS A 77 4.81 -6.80 -25.76
C HIS A 77 5.82 -5.71 -26.14
N GLU A 78 5.93 -4.68 -25.32
CA GLU A 78 6.79 -3.51 -25.54
C GLU A 78 8.19 -3.66 -24.91
N ASP A 79 8.50 -4.84 -24.36
CA ASP A 79 9.74 -5.14 -23.63
C ASP A 79 10.10 -4.11 -22.54
N MET A 80 9.10 -3.62 -21.81
CA MET A 80 9.26 -2.60 -20.76
C MET A 80 10.04 -3.15 -19.56
N GLU A 81 10.74 -2.27 -18.85
CA GLU A 81 11.26 -2.59 -17.53
C GLU A 81 10.12 -2.71 -16.52
N LEU A 82 10.31 -3.59 -15.52
CA LEU A 82 9.30 -3.89 -14.50
C LEU A 82 9.96 -3.87 -13.13
N VAL A 83 9.42 -3.05 -12.24
CA VAL A 83 9.83 -2.94 -10.84
C VAL A 83 8.58 -2.95 -9.98
N GLN A 84 8.65 -3.61 -8.84
CA GLN A 84 7.60 -3.52 -7.82
C GLN A 84 8.13 -2.81 -6.59
N PHE A 85 7.23 -2.14 -5.87
CA PHE A 85 7.53 -1.48 -4.62
C PHE A 85 6.44 -1.72 -3.58
N ASP A 86 6.82 -1.70 -2.29
CA ASP A 86 5.92 -1.81 -1.13
C ASP A 86 6.10 -0.57 -0.25
N VAL A 87 5.06 0.25 -0.14
CA VAL A 87 5.08 1.45 0.70
C VAL A 87 4.83 1.07 2.16
N LYS A 88 5.84 1.26 2.99
CA LYS A 88 5.73 0.98 4.42
C LYS A 88 4.77 1.96 5.06
N THR A 89 3.81 1.42 5.80
CA THR A 89 2.85 2.22 6.57
C THR A 89 2.09 3.25 5.72
N ALA A 90 1.72 2.90 4.48
CA ALA A 90 1.04 3.76 3.51
C ALA A 90 0.01 4.76 4.10
N PHE A 91 -0.88 4.31 4.99
CA PHE A 91 -1.89 5.18 5.62
C PHE A 91 -1.30 6.32 6.47
N LEU A 92 -0.13 6.14 7.08
CA LEU A 92 0.54 7.20 7.86
C LEU A 92 1.07 8.34 6.99
N HIS A 93 1.20 8.13 5.67
CA HIS A 93 1.59 9.19 4.74
C HIS A 93 0.39 10.07 4.33
N GLY A 94 -0.83 9.54 4.44
CA GLY A 94 -2.05 10.26 4.08
C GLY A 94 -2.39 11.36 5.09
N ASP A 95 -2.56 12.58 4.59
CA ASP A 95 -3.01 13.71 5.38
C ASP A 95 -4.47 13.54 5.78
N LEU A 96 -4.76 13.77 7.07
CA LEU A 96 -6.12 13.73 7.60
C LEU A 96 -6.68 15.15 7.62
N LYS A 97 -7.80 15.38 6.92
CA LYS A 97 -8.46 16.70 6.90
C LYS A 97 -9.44 16.84 8.05
N GLU A 98 -10.06 15.73 8.44
CA GLU A 98 -11.04 15.66 9.51
C GLU A 98 -10.35 15.77 10.87
N GLU A 99 -11.00 16.47 11.79
CA GLU A 99 -10.51 16.60 13.14
C GLU A 99 -10.87 15.36 13.97
N ILE A 100 -9.90 14.47 14.16
CA ILE A 100 -10.10 13.22 14.92
C ILE A 100 -9.18 13.17 16.12
N TYR A 101 -9.80 12.88 17.27
CA TYR A 101 -9.11 12.63 18.52
C TYR A 101 -9.10 11.13 18.80
N MET A 102 -7.98 10.63 19.29
CA MET A 102 -7.79 9.24 19.66
C MET A 102 -7.25 9.17 21.08
N GLU A 103 -7.68 8.18 21.87
CA GLU A 103 -7.05 7.90 23.16
C GLU A 103 -5.55 7.65 22.98
N GLN A 104 -4.74 7.96 23.99
CA GLN A 104 -3.32 7.59 23.94
C GLN A 104 -3.18 6.06 23.80
N PRO A 105 -2.18 5.57 23.05
CA PRO A 105 -1.99 4.13 22.90
C PRO A 105 -1.65 3.48 24.23
N GLN A 106 -2.23 2.30 24.50
CA GLN A 106 -1.86 1.51 25.68
C GLN A 106 -0.35 1.24 25.68
N GLY A 107 0.29 1.43 26.83
CA GLY A 107 1.74 1.31 27.03
C GLY A 107 2.55 2.54 26.62
N PHE A 108 1.92 3.59 26.07
CA PHE A 108 2.55 4.85 25.68
C PHE A 108 1.79 6.08 26.18
N SER A 109 0.87 5.89 27.13
CA SER A 109 0.21 6.99 27.84
C SER A 109 1.20 7.63 28.80
N ASP A 110 1.17 8.96 28.90
CA ASP A 110 1.91 9.73 29.89
C ASP A 110 1.18 9.85 31.25
N GLY A 111 0.04 9.15 31.42
CA GLY A 111 -0.78 9.20 32.63
C GLY A 111 -1.72 10.40 32.69
N SER A 112 -1.66 11.33 31.73
CA SER A 112 -2.59 12.46 31.65
C SER A 112 -3.91 12.08 30.99
N SER A 113 -4.91 12.96 31.13
CA SER A 113 -6.20 12.86 30.43
C SER A 113 -6.14 13.32 28.97
N ARG A 114 -4.96 13.77 28.50
CA ARG A 114 -4.74 14.28 27.14
C ARG A 114 -4.98 13.20 26.09
N VAL A 115 -5.30 13.65 24.88
CA VAL A 115 -5.65 12.81 23.74
C VAL A 115 -4.80 13.13 22.51
N CYS A 116 -4.66 12.16 21.62
CA CYS A 116 -3.93 12.31 20.37
C CYS A 116 -4.84 12.96 19.32
N ARG A 117 -4.59 14.22 18.94
CA ARG A 117 -5.20 14.85 17.76
C ARG A 117 -4.47 14.40 16.51
N LEU A 118 -5.11 13.54 15.72
CA LEU A 118 -4.51 12.92 14.54
C LEU A 118 -4.25 13.97 13.45
N GLN A 119 -3.03 13.98 12.94
CA GLN A 119 -2.59 14.77 11.77
C GLN A 119 -2.53 13.92 10.51
N LYS A 120 -2.23 12.63 10.67
CA LYS A 120 -2.16 11.64 9.61
C LYS A 120 -3.23 10.57 9.81
N SER A 121 -3.64 9.95 8.71
CA SER A 121 -4.59 8.86 8.77
C SER A 121 -3.96 7.60 9.40
N LEU A 122 -4.79 6.74 9.98
CA LEU A 122 -4.35 5.55 10.71
C LEU A 122 -5.15 4.33 10.26
N TYR A 123 -4.54 3.15 10.41
CA TYR A 123 -5.27 1.88 10.22
C TYR A 123 -6.53 1.86 11.09
N GLY A 124 -7.63 1.36 10.54
CA GLY A 124 -8.92 1.28 11.22
C GLY A 124 -9.76 2.57 11.15
N LEU A 125 -9.19 3.69 10.70
CA LEU A 125 -10.00 4.81 10.21
C LEU A 125 -10.58 4.46 8.83
N LYS A 126 -11.83 4.81 8.59
CA LYS A 126 -12.54 4.48 7.34
C LYS A 126 -11.97 5.24 6.14
N GLN A 127 -11.53 6.47 6.36
CA GLN A 127 -10.99 7.37 5.34
C GLN A 127 -9.49 7.20 5.09
N ALA A 128 -8.78 6.38 5.88
CA ALA A 128 -7.35 6.17 5.70
C ALA A 128 -6.94 5.70 4.29
N PRO A 129 -7.66 4.75 3.66
CA PRO A 129 -7.40 4.41 2.27
C PRO A 129 -7.55 5.60 1.31
N ARG A 130 -8.55 6.47 1.53
CA ARG A 130 -8.80 7.66 0.70
C ARG A 130 -7.69 8.70 0.90
N CYS A 131 -7.32 9.00 2.14
CA CYS A 131 -6.20 9.90 2.46
C CYS A 131 -4.92 9.47 1.76
N TRP A 132 -4.60 8.16 1.80
CA TRP A 132 -3.46 7.61 1.09
C TRP A 132 -3.59 7.74 -0.43
N ASN A 133 -4.73 7.37 -1.00
CA ASN A 133 -4.96 7.46 -2.44
C ASN A 133 -4.85 8.91 -2.97
N VAL A 134 -5.37 9.89 -2.22
CA VAL A 134 -5.24 11.32 -2.55
C VAL A 134 -3.78 11.76 -2.46
N LYS A 135 -3.05 11.40 -1.39
CA LYS A 135 -1.63 11.74 -1.23
C LYS A 135 -0.79 11.19 -2.38
N PHE A 136 -0.96 9.91 -2.70
CA PHE A 136 -0.21 9.26 -3.78
C PHE A 136 -0.57 9.81 -5.15
N HIS A 137 -1.86 10.10 -5.39
CA HIS A 137 -2.29 10.74 -6.64
C HIS A 137 -1.65 12.10 -6.84
N SER A 138 -1.71 12.96 -5.82
CA SER A 138 -1.13 14.31 -5.87
C SER A 138 0.38 14.26 -6.11
N PHE A 139 1.07 13.25 -5.57
CA PHE A 139 2.47 13.00 -5.88
C PHE A 139 2.66 12.65 -7.37
N LEU A 140 1.94 11.66 -7.90
CA LEU A 140 2.10 11.23 -9.30
C LEU A 140 1.73 12.30 -10.33
N LYS A 141 0.80 13.22 -10.01
CA LYS A 141 0.47 14.36 -10.87
C LYS A 141 1.68 15.27 -11.14
N GLN A 142 2.61 15.39 -10.19
CA GLN A 142 3.84 16.19 -10.36
C GLN A 142 4.74 15.62 -11.47
N PHE A 143 4.62 14.31 -11.73
CA PHE A 143 5.32 13.60 -12.80
C PHE A 143 4.51 13.47 -14.09
N ARG A 144 3.42 14.23 -14.22
CA ARG A 144 2.51 14.23 -15.38
C ARG A 144 1.83 12.88 -15.66
N LEU A 145 1.83 11.96 -14.70
CA LEU A 145 1.04 10.74 -14.79
C LEU A 145 -0.44 11.03 -14.58
N LYS A 146 -1.29 10.52 -15.49
CA LYS A 146 -2.74 10.65 -15.44
C LYS A 146 -3.38 9.33 -15.04
N ARG A 147 -4.50 9.36 -14.32
CA ARG A 147 -5.27 8.15 -14.03
C ARG A 147 -5.90 7.59 -15.30
N SER A 148 -5.95 6.27 -15.40
CA SER A 148 -6.73 5.58 -16.41
C SER A 148 -8.22 5.67 -16.08
N GLU A 149 -9.05 5.92 -17.09
CA GLU A 149 -10.51 5.91 -16.96
C GLU A 149 -11.05 4.48 -16.69
N ALA A 150 -10.34 3.46 -17.17
CA ALA A 150 -10.73 2.06 -16.95
C ALA A 150 -10.47 1.58 -15.50
N ASP A 151 -9.48 2.17 -14.84
CA ASP A 151 -9.09 1.85 -13.46
C ASP A 151 -8.35 3.02 -12.80
N ASN A 152 -8.99 3.65 -11.80
CA ASN A 152 -8.45 4.79 -11.06
C ASN A 152 -7.20 4.49 -10.22
N CYS A 153 -6.81 3.22 -10.10
CA CYS A 153 -5.55 2.80 -9.47
C CYS A 153 -4.41 2.59 -10.48
N VAL A 154 -4.67 2.78 -11.77
CA VAL A 154 -3.66 2.74 -12.83
C VAL A 154 -3.37 4.16 -13.30
N TYR A 155 -2.09 4.45 -13.43
CA TYR A 155 -1.57 5.73 -13.87
C TYR A 155 -0.72 5.53 -15.11
N ILE A 156 -0.91 6.38 -16.11
CA ILE A 156 -0.24 6.28 -17.40
C ILE A 156 0.40 7.63 -17.71
N SER A 157 1.63 7.61 -18.19
CA SER A 157 2.27 8.72 -18.87
C SER A 157 2.79 8.22 -20.20
N ASP A 158 2.45 8.95 -21.25
CA ASP A 158 3.00 8.76 -22.59
C ASP A 158 3.66 10.09 -22.96
N SER A 159 4.90 10.26 -22.49
CA SER A 159 5.73 11.41 -22.87
C SER A 159 6.66 10.99 -24.01
N SER A 160 7.22 11.97 -24.73
CA SER A 160 8.26 11.73 -25.73
C SER A 160 9.43 10.88 -25.21
N ASP A 161 9.69 10.95 -23.91
CA ASP A 161 10.89 10.38 -23.30
C ASP A 161 10.68 8.93 -22.83
N ALA A 162 9.46 8.58 -22.39
CA ALA A 162 9.16 7.26 -21.88
C ALA A 162 7.65 7.01 -21.78
N LYS A 163 7.23 5.81 -22.20
CA LYS A 163 5.92 5.27 -21.85
C LYS A 163 6.04 4.64 -20.48
N THR A 164 5.20 5.06 -19.53
CA THR A 164 5.23 4.61 -18.14
C THR A 164 3.84 4.26 -17.66
N ILE A 165 3.71 3.13 -16.96
CA ILE A 165 2.47 2.72 -16.31
C ILE A 165 2.78 2.37 -14.84
N ILE A 166 1.95 2.89 -13.92
CA ILE A 166 2.00 2.55 -12.50
C ILE A 166 0.64 2.00 -12.08
N GLY A 167 0.61 0.77 -11.58
CA GLY A 167 -0.55 0.18 -10.90
C GLY A 167 -0.35 0.19 -9.38
N LEU A 168 -1.36 0.59 -8.62
CA LEU A 168 -1.30 0.63 -7.15
C LEU A 168 -2.42 -0.19 -6.48
N TYR A 169 -2.03 -1.17 -5.67
CA TYR A 169 -2.89 -1.88 -4.73
C TYR A 169 -2.54 -1.46 -3.31
N VAL A 170 -3.22 -0.45 -2.77
CA VAL A 170 -2.95 0.06 -1.41
C VAL A 170 -1.46 0.37 -1.21
N ASP A 171 -0.69 -0.48 -0.53
CA ASP A 171 0.75 -0.37 -0.28
C ASP A 171 1.63 -0.99 -1.38
N ASP A 172 1.13 -1.96 -2.16
CA ASP A 172 1.86 -2.64 -3.22
C ASP A 172 1.73 -1.89 -4.56
N GLY A 173 2.85 -1.52 -5.18
CA GLY A 173 2.93 -0.84 -6.45
C GLY A 173 3.67 -1.63 -7.53
N LEU A 174 3.18 -1.54 -8.76
CA LEU A 174 3.79 -2.08 -9.97
C LEU A 174 4.13 -0.92 -10.90
N LEU A 175 5.42 -0.70 -11.16
CA LEU A 175 5.94 0.32 -12.06
C LEU A 175 6.54 -0.34 -13.29
N CYS A 176 6.08 0.04 -14.48
CA CYS A 176 6.74 -0.31 -15.73
C CYS A 176 7.02 0.91 -16.60
N SER A 177 8.13 0.86 -17.32
CA SER A 177 8.50 1.93 -18.25
C SER A 177 9.35 1.39 -19.41
N THR A 178 9.27 2.03 -20.58
CA THR A 178 10.23 1.80 -21.67
C THR A 178 11.63 2.35 -21.35
N SER A 179 11.77 3.18 -20.31
CA SER A 179 13.03 3.81 -19.94
C SER A 179 13.52 3.38 -18.55
N LYS A 180 14.69 2.71 -18.52
CA LYS A 180 15.41 2.37 -17.27
C LYS A 180 15.79 3.61 -16.46
N THR A 181 16.19 4.69 -17.13
CA THR A 181 16.60 5.94 -16.46
C THR A 181 15.40 6.58 -15.79
N PHE A 182 14.24 6.61 -16.46
CA PHE A 182 13.00 7.12 -15.89
C PHE A 182 12.56 6.32 -14.66
N ILE A 183 12.62 4.98 -14.69
CA ILE A 183 12.33 4.16 -13.50
C ILE A 183 13.24 4.55 -12.34
N LYS A 184 14.55 4.64 -12.56
CA LYS A 184 15.49 5.00 -11.49
C LYS A 184 15.15 6.36 -10.89
N SER A 185 14.92 7.37 -11.73
CA SER A 185 14.53 8.71 -11.27
C SER A 185 13.22 8.66 -10.47
N MET A 186 12.19 8.01 -11.00
CA MET A 186 10.88 7.88 -10.33
C MET A 186 11.00 7.18 -8.97
N VAL A 187 11.75 6.08 -8.91
CA VAL A 187 12.01 5.37 -7.65
C VAL A 187 12.72 6.28 -6.66
N THR A 188 13.78 6.98 -7.07
CA THR A 188 14.47 7.94 -6.19
C THR A 188 13.54 9.03 -5.66
N PHE A 189 12.61 9.53 -6.47
CA PHE A 189 11.63 10.52 -5.99
C PHE A 189 10.59 9.91 -5.04
N LEU A 190 10.09 8.71 -5.34
CA LEU A 190 9.18 7.99 -4.45
C LEU A 190 9.86 7.71 -3.10
N GLU A 191 11.14 7.34 -3.07
CA GLU A 191 11.88 7.04 -1.83
C GLU A 191 12.12 8.29 -0.96
N LYS A 192 12.18 9.47 -1.58
CA LYS A 192 12.26 10.75 -0.85
C LYS A 192 10.96 11.08 -0.13
N GLU A 193 9.81 10.76 -0.73
CA GLU A 193 8.49 11.10 -0.19
C GLU A 193 7.92 9.98 0.71
N PHE A 194 8.17 8.73 0.35
CA PHE A 194 7.57 7.55 0.97
C PHE A 194 8.64 6.56 1.41
N GLU A 195 8.52 6.07 2.64
CA GLU A 195 9.37 4.97 3.06
C GLU A 195 8.89 3.69 2.38
N MET A 196 9.71 3.09 1.52
CA MET A 196 9.30 1.91 0.76
C MET A 196 10.43 0.89 0.60
N ALA A 197 10.08 -0.30 0.11
CA ALA A 197 11.01 -1.30 -0.37
C ALA A 197 10.78 -1.49 -1.86
N VAL A 198 11.85 -1.54 -2.66
CA VAL A 198 11.79 -1.70 -4.11
C VAL A 198 12.52 -2.98 -4.47
N LYS A 199 11.97 -3.76 -5.40
CA LYS A 199 12.62 -4.98 -5.91
C LYS A 199 12.17 -5.28 -7.33
N ASP A 200 12.91 -6.18 -7.97
CA ASP A 200 12.47 -6.78 -9.22
C ASP A 200 11.16 -7.54 -9.03
N ILE A 201 10.37 -7.63 -10.11
CA ILE A 201 9.10 -8.35 -10.06
C ILE A 201 9.33 -9.87 -10.01
N ASP A 202 8.90 -10.48 -8.91
CA ASP A 202 8.90 -11.93 -8.69
C ASP A 202 7.48 -12.45 -8.36
N CYS A 203 6.72 -11.66 -7.61
CA CYS A 203 5.37 -11.95 -7.18
C CYS A 203 4.63 -10.66 -6.84
N PHE A 204 3.55 -10.35 -7.54
CA PHE A 204 2.71 -9.18 -7.30
C PHE A 204 1.28 -9.63 -6.99
N LEU A 205 0.74 -9.27 -5.82
CA LEU A 205 -0.61 -9.66 -5.36
C LEU A 205 -0.91 -11.16 -5.45
N GLY A 206 0.11 -12.00 -5.20
CA GLY A 206 0.00 -13.46 -5.26
C GLY A 206 0.09 -14.05 -6.67
N LEU A 207 0.35 -13.23 -7.69
CA LEU A 207 0.75 -13.69 -9.03
C LEU A 207 2.26 -13.76 -9.11
N GLN A 208 2.81 -14.97 -9.24
CA GLN A 208 4.22 -15.19 -9.51
C GLN A 208 4.52 -14.87 -10.96
N VAL A 209 5.60 -14.12 -11.19
CA VAL A 209 5.99 -13.63 -12.53
C VAL A 209 7.39 -14.13 -12.86
N ILE A 210 7.53 -14.75 -14.03
CA ILE A 210 8.80 -15.22 -14.57
C ILE A 210 9.00 -14.55 -15.92
N ARG A 211 10.11 -13.81 -16.07
CA ARG A 211 10.47 -13.12 -17.32
C ARG A 211 11.49 -13.91 -18.12
N GLN A 212 11.16 -14.15 -19.39
CA GLN A 212 12.06 -14.72 -20.39
C GLN A 212 12.22 -13.72 -21.54
N ARG A 213 13.17 -12.80 -21.38
CA ARG A 213 13.31 -11.62 -22.26
C ARG A 213 13.65 -11.98 -23.71
N LYS A 214 14.48 -13.02 -23.92
CA LYS A 214 14.80 -13.54 -25.26
C LYS A 214 13.57 -14.01 -26.04
N LEU A 215 12.57 -14.53 -25.33
CA LEU A 215 11.32 -15.04 -25.90
C LEU A 215 10.18 -14.02 -25.81
N LYS A 216 10.46 -12.78 -25.36
CA LYS A 216 9.46 -11.74 -25.06
C LYS A 216 8.27 -12.24 -24.24
N LEU A 217 8.55 -13.14 -23.30
CA LEU A 217 7.53 -13.86 -22.54
C LEU A 217 7.55 -13.46 -21.06
N LEU A 218 6.38 -13.11 -20.54
CA LEU A 218 6.11 -13.00 -19.10
C LEU A 218 5.14 -14.10 -18.71
N LYS A 219 5.64 -15.15 -18.06
CA LYS A 219 4.81 -16.22 -17.50
C LYS A 219 4.24 -15.75 -16.17
N VAL A 220 2.93 -15.91 -16.00
CA VAL A 220 2.24 -15.62 -14.74
C VAL A 220 1.61 -16.91 -14.21
N HIS A 221 1.83 -17.23 -12.94
CA HIS A 221 1.26 -18.42 -12.30
C HIS A 221 0.98 -18.20 -10.80
N GLN A 222 0.23 -19.12 -10.17
CA GLN A 222 -0.12 -19.05 -8.74
C GLN A 222 0.13 -20.36 -8.01
N GLU A 223 1.15 -21.11 -8.45
CA GLU A 223 1.45 -22.45 -7.94
C GLU A 223 1.63 -22.48 -6.42
N THR A 224 2.33 -21.48 -5.86
CA THR A 224 2.54 -21.39 -4.41
C THR A 224 1.22 -21.21 -3.65
N TYR A 225 0.28 -20.44 -4.21
CA TYR A 225 -1.03 -20.25 -3.59
C TYR A 225 -1.85 -21.54 -3.65
N VAL A 226 -1.87 -22.21 -4.80
CA VAL A 226 -2.56 -23.50 -4.98
C VAL A 226 -2.01 -24.54 -4.01
N LYS A 227 -0.68 -24.70 -3.93
CA LYS A 227 -0.04 -25.62 -2.98
C LYS A 227 -0.41 -25.29 -1.52
N LYS A 228 -0.40 -24.01 -1.14
CA LYS A 228 -0.84 -23.58 0.21
C LYS A 228 -2.31 -23.89 0.48
N MET A 229 -3.17 -23.75 -0.51
CA MET A 229 -4.59 -24.09 -0.40
C MET A 229 -4.77 -25.60 -0.22
N LEU A 230 -4.14 -26.42 -1.06
CA LEU A 230 -4.18 -27.88 -0.92
C LEU A 230 -3.70 -28.33 0.46
N SER A 231 -2.57 -27.79 0.93
CA SER A 231 -2.03 -28.13 2.26
C SER A 231 -2.96 -27.69 3.39
N ARG A 232 -3.62 -26.52 3.27
CA ARG A 232 -4.58 -26.04 4.28
C ARG A 232 -5.79 -26.96 4.43
N PHE A 233 -6.20 -27.63 3.36
CA PHE A 233 -7.35 -28.52 3.35
C PHE A 233 -6.97 -30.01 3.35
N ASN A 234 -5.68 -30.33 3.57
CA ASN A 234 -5.15 -31.71 3.52
C ASN A 234 -5.43 -32.43 2.19
N MET A 235 -5.41 -31.69 1.08
CA MET A 235 -5.70 -32.20 -0.27
C MET A 235 -4.44 -32.36 -1.14
N ASN A 236 -3.26 -32.43 -0.54
CA ASN A 236 -2.00 -32.52 -1.29
C ASN A 236 -1.91 -33.78 -2.17
N ASP A 237 -2.55 -34.87 -1.74
CA ASP A 237 -2.54 -36.18 -2.42
C ASP A 237 -3.91 -36.53 -3.06
N CYS A 238 -4.82 -35.56 -3.18
CA CYS A 238 -6.11 -35.80 -3.82
C CYS A 238 -5.92 -36.11 -5.30
N LYS A 239 -6.46 -37.23 -5.75
CA LYS A 239 -6.49 -37.58 -7.18
C LYS A 239 -7.47 -36.66 -7.91
N SER A 240 -7.05 -36.21 -9.09
CA SER A 240 -7.86 -35.50 -10.08
C SER A 240 -9.00 -36.35 -10.61
#